data_AF-A0A6I5VJF1-F1
#
_entry.id   AF-A0A6I5VJF1-F1
#
_cell.length_a   1.000
_cell.length_b   1.000
_cell.length_c   1.000
_cell.angle_alpha   90.00
_cell.angle_beta   90.00
_cell.angle_gamma   90.00
#
_symmetry.space_group_name_H-M   'P 1'
#
loop_
_entity.id
_entity.type
_entity.pdbx_description
1 polymer ?
#
loop_
_entity_poly.entity_id
_entity_poly.type
_entity_poly.pdbx_seq_one_letter_code
_entity_poly.pdbx_strand_id
1 'polypeptide(L)'
;MTNREDLNVLRLKPGPVRRHLVDLATARLVGRPAKAPRRQVHHSVLDDYEVADLIEVGGWVPLNYFTYRPNFGDLLSPWLIEQMTGRPAIVANRKNPHYLVIGSIVSQSTDQSIVWGAGVYGTEREDEVAKNASFTAVRGPLTRAKLSAARGFGIPVPEVYGDPALLLPLYYRPEVPVTHEYGVVVRWSERKWANGTYGPGVKLIDFSRSDVEAVVRELLSCRKIITSSLHGLIVADAYGIPNAWLASSSPRGGVFKYYDYFASVNKFRQPQRFDPSDRPVTAERLRTSFAFSEESIDFDYRALLDAAPFLRRKGRSRSEPRPATSS
;
A
#
# COMPACT_ATOMS: atom_id res chain seq x y z
N MET A 1 -58.23 45.03 -4.96
CA MET A 1 -58.01 44.46 -3.61
C MET A 1 -56.93 43.39 -3.70
N THR A 2 -55.77 43.69 -3.09
CA THR A 2 -54.68 42.81 -2.56
C THR A 2 -54.12 41.68 -3.43
N ASN A 3 -52.82 41.42 -3.54
CA ASN A 3 -51.56 42.10 -3.23
C ASN A 3 -50.49 41.17 -3.88
N ARG A 4 -49.58 41.66 -4.71
CA ARG A 4 -48.46 40.85 -5.25
C ARG A 4 -47.19 41.31 -4.57
N GLU A 5 -46.60 40.38 -3.83
CA GLU A 5 -45.35 40.55 -3.09
C GLU A 5 -44.13 40.66 -4.02
N ASP A 6 -43.16 41.42 -3.51
CA ASP A 6 -41.82 41.62 -4.00
C ASP A 6 -41.00 40.34 -4.10
N LEU A 7 -40.32 40.14 -5.24
CA LEU A 7 -39.09 39.35 -5.31
C LEU A 7 -38.03 40.11 -6.12
N ASN A 8 -37.14 40.77 -5.38
CA ASN A 8 -35.93 41.40 -5.86
C ASN A 8 -34.96 40.34 -6.43
N VAL A 9 -34.70 40.39 -7.74
CA VAL A 9 -33.70 39.54 -8.41
C VAL A 9 -32.32 40.20 -8.32
N LEU A 10 -31.53 39.81 -7.31
CA LEU A 10 -30.09 40.06 -7.29
C LEU A 10 -29.39 39.12 -8.29
N ARG A 11 -29.00 39.67 -9.45
CA ARG A 11 -28.10 39.01 -10.40
C ARG A 11 -26.70 38.90 -9.81
N LEU A 12 -26.36 37.73 -9.26
CA LEU A 12 -24.97 37.38 -8.92
C LEU A 12 -24.25 36.84 -10.16
N LYS A 13 -23.13 37.49 -10.53
CA LYS A 13 -22.19 36.98 -11.54
C LYS A 13 -21.53 35.69 -11.03
N PRO A 14 -21.41 34.62 -11.82
CA PRO A 14 -20.83 33.37 -11.36
C PRO A 14 -19.31 33.48 -11.20
N GLY A 15 -18.82 33.09 -10.02
CA GLY A 15 -17.39 33.03 -9.69
C GLY A 15 -16.64 31.84 -10.31
N PRO A 16 -15.30 31.78 -10.13
CA PRO A 16 -14.37 30.93 -10.90
C PRO A 16 -14.61 29.41 -10.77
N VAL A 17 -15.34 28.99 -9.74
CA VAL A 17 -15.54 27.57 -9.38
C VAL A 17 -16.52 26.87 -10.34
N ARG A 18 -17.37 27.61 -11.07
CA ARG A 18 -18.38 27.02 -11.96
C ARG A 18 -17.89 26.68 -13.38
N ARG A 19 -16.76 27.22 -13.84
CA ARG A 19 -16.18 26.85 -15.15
C ARG A 19 -15.57 25.45 -15.13
N HIS A 20 -14.90 25.09 -14.03
CA HIS A 20 -14.23 23.79 -13.92
C HIS A 20 -15.20 22.60 -13.95
N LEU A 21 -16.41 22.77 -13.42
CA LEU A 21 -17.46 21.74 -13.44
C LEU A 21 -18.13 21.57 -14.81
N VAL A 22 -18.13 22.59 -15.67
CA VAL A 22 -18.70 22.51 -17.03
C VAL A 22 -17.69 21.87 -18.00
N ASP A 23 -16.40 22.12 -17.82
CA ASP A 23 -15.34 21.49 -18.62
C ASP A 23 -15.26 19.97 -18.36
N LEU A 24 -15.45 19.55 -17.10
CA LEU A 24 -15.54 18.14 -16.71
C LEU A 24 -16.79 17.42 -17.26
N ALA A 25 -17.89 18.14 -17.45
CA ALA A 25 -19.13 17.58 -18.00
C ALA A 25 -19.06 17.42 -19.54
N THR A 26 -18.30 18.26 -20.22
CA THR A 26 -18.19 18.24 -21.69
C THR A 26 -17.20 17.18 -22.18
N ALA A 27 -16.17 16.86 -21.39
CA ALA A 27 -15.20 15.79 -21.70
C ALA A 27 -15.79 14.36 -21.62
N ARG A 28 -16.96 14.17 -20.98
CA ARG A 28 -17.64 12.86 -20.88
C ARG A 28 -18.53 12.51 -22.08
N LEU A 29 -18.75 13.43 -23.02
CA LEU A 29 -19.70 13.25 -24.13
C LEU A 29 -19.06 12.89 -25.48
N VAL A 30 -17.73 12.83 -25.58
CA VAL A 30 -17.05 12.40 -26.81
C VAL A 30 -16.24 11.16 -26.54
N GLY A 31 -16.79 10.03 -26.96
CA GLY A 31 -16.18 8.71 -26.79
C GLY A 31 -14.83 8.60 -27.49
N ARG A 32 -13.82 8.23 -26.71
CA ARG A 32 -12.74 7.30 -27.05
C ARG A 32 -11.97 6.98 -25.77
N PRO A 33 -11.73 5.71 -25.41
CA PRO A 33 -10.87 5.41 -24.28
C PRO A 33 -9.47 5.90 -24.64
N ALA A 34 -8.98 6.90 -23.93
CA ALA A 34 -7.58 7.29 -24.00
C ALA A 34 -6.77 6.06 -23.55
N LYS A 35 -6.09 5.41 -24.50
CA LYS A 35 -5.06 4.43 -24.17
C LYS A 35 -4.01 5.19 -23.36
N ALA A 36 -3.99 4.96 -22.06
CA ALA A 36 -2.91 5.41 -21.20
C ALA A 36 -1.57 4.96 -21.83
N PRO A 37 -0.54 5.82 -21.84
CA PRO A 37 0.72 5.49 -22.48
C PRO A 37 1.35 4.30 -21.74
N ARG A 38 1.23 3.11 -22.34
CA ARG A 38 1.92 1.89 -21.92
C ARG A 38 3.32 1.90 -22.53
N ARG A 39 4.32 1.60 -21.69
CA ARG A 39 5.77 1.48 -21.95
C ARG A 39 6.54 2.81 -22.04
N GLN A 40 7.06 3.31 -20.90
CA GLN A 40 8.40 3.94 -20.82
C GLN A 40 8.81 4.57 -19.46
N VAL A 41 8.03 4.48 -18.37
CA VAL A 41 8.33 5.29 -17.15
C VAL A 41 9.27 4.61 -16.13
N HIS A 42 9.52 3.30 -16.20
CA HIS A 42 10.16 2.59 -15.08
C HIS A 42 11.69 2.45 -15.13
N HIS A 43 12.38 2.93 -16.17
CA HIS A 43 13.81 2.68 -16.34
C HIS A 43 14.76 3.72 -15.73
N SER A 44 14.36 4.64 -14.82
CA SER A 44 15.36 5.59 -14.29
C SER A 44 15.10 6.23 -12.91
N VAL A 45 14.14 5.77 -12.11
CA VAL A 45 13.99 6.33 -10.74
C VAL A 45 15.07 5.80 -9.80
N LEU A 46 15.43 4.52 -9.92
CA LEU A 46 16.41 3.85 -9.05
C LEU A 46 17.85 4.27 -9.38
N ASP A 47 18.13 4.66 -10.62
CA ASP A 47 19.46 5.12 -11.05
C ASP A 47 19.92 6.37 -10.30
N ASP A 48 18.98 7.16 -9.79
CA ASP A 48 19.26 8.34 -8.97
C ASP A 48 19.74 7.98 -7.57
N TYR A 49 19.65 6.72 -7.15
CA TYR A 49 19.94 6.28 -5.78
C TYR A 49 21.12 5.31 -5.72
N GLU A 50 21.80 5.35 -4.58
CA GLU A 50 22.80 4.38 -4.17
C GLU A 50 22.51 3.91 -2.74
N VAL A 51 22.96 2.71 -2.40
CA VAL A 51 22.92 2.21 -1.03
C VAL A 51 23.95 2.97 -0.21
N ALA A 52 23.53 3.56 0.89
CA ALA A 52 24.38 4.34 1.80
C ALA A 52 23.90 4.16 3.24
N ASP A 53 24.82 4.25 4.21
CA ASP A 53 24.48 4.19 5.65
C ASP A 53 23.71 2.90 6.06
N LEU A 54 23.88 1.81 5.29
CA LEU A 54 23.24 0.53 5.54
C LEU A 54 23.80 -0.12 6.82
N ILE A 55 22.89 -0.56 7.70
CA ILE A 55 23.25 -1.34 8.87
C ILE A 55 23.39 -2.81 8.46
N GLU A 56 24.55 -3.38 8.76
CA GLU A 56 24.88 -4.78 8.47
C GLU A 56 25.45 -5.47 9.72
N VAL A 57 25.12 -6.76 9.88
CA VAL A 57 25.71 -7.66 10.89
C VAL A 57 26.34 -8.82 10.13
N GLY A 58 27.67 -8.82 10.01
CA GLY A 58 28.39 -9.86 9.26
C GLY A 58 28.05 -9.91 7.77
N GLY A 59 27.67 -8.77 7.17
CA GLY A 59 27.24 -8.69 5.76
C GLY A 59 25.76 -8.95 5.51
N TRP A 60 24.95 -9.10 6.58
CA TRP A 60 23.51 -9.32 6.51
C TRP A 60 22.73 -8.14 7.06
N VAL A 61 21.60 -7.81 6.44
CA VAL A 61 20.74 -6.70 6.89
C VAL A 61 19.79 -7.17 7.99
N PRO A 62 19.85 -6.62 9.22
CA PRO A 62 19.00 -7.06 10.33
C PRO A 62 17.59 -6.49 10.21
N LEU A 63 16.60 -7.37 10.05
CA LEU A 63 15.18 -7.03 9.93
C LEU A 63 14.38 -7.64 11.07
N ASN A 64 13.37 -6.91 11.57
CA ASN A 64 12.32 -7.51 12.38
C ASN A 64 11.04 -7.68 11.54
N TYR A 65 10.62 -8.93 11.36
CA TYR A 65 9.43 -9.33 10.62
C TYR A 65 8.92 -10.68 11.16
N PHE A 66 7.68 -11.06 10.83
CA PHE A 66 7.14 -12.33 11.30
C PHE A 66 7.78 -13.52 10.59
N THR A 67 8.28 -14.48 11.38
CA THR A 67 8.89 -15.74 10.88
C THR A 67 8.12 -17.00 11.29
N TYR A 68 7.01 -16.86 12.03
CA TYR A 68 6.29 -17.99 12.62
C TYR A 68 5.75 -18.98 11.59
N ARG A 69 5.23 -18.48 10.47
CA ARG A 69 4.74 -19.28 9.35
C ARG A 69 4.98 -18.56 8.02
N PRO A 70 5.21 -19.31 6.93
CA PRO A 70 5.22 -18.74 5.59
C PRO A 70 3.97 -17.92 5.30
N ASN A 71 4.18 -16.67 4.92
CA ASN A 71 3.15 -15.71 4.57
C ASN A 71 3.77 -14.70 3.60
N PHE A 72 3.21 -14.62 2.40
CA PHE A 72 3.68 -13.73 1.34
C PHE A 72 3.94 -12.31 1.85
N GLY A 73 3.01 -11.75 2.64
CA GLY A 73 3.14 -10.37 3.14
C GLY A 73 4.30 -10.16 4.11
N ASP A 74 4.62 -11.17 4.93
CA ASP A 74 5.71 -11.09 5.91
C ASP A 74 7.08 -11.27 5.24
N LEU A 75 7.12 -11.95 4.08
CA LEU A 75 8.32 -12.17 3.27
C LEU A 75 8.66 -11.01 2.33
N LEU A 76 7.78 -10.01 2.20
CA LEU A 76 8.06 -8.83 1.38
C LEU A 76 9.22 -7.99 1.93
N SER A 77 9.37 -7.89 3.26
CA SER A 77 10.47 -7.15 3.89
C SER A 77 11.84 -7.73 3.51
N PRO A 78 12.15 -9.01 3.81
CA PRO A 78 13.45 -9.58 3.43
C PRO A 78 13.66 -9.55 1.92
N TRP A 79 12.65 -9.95 1.12
CA TRP A 79 12.80 -9.96 -0.34
C TRP A 79 13.11 -8.57 -0.89
N LEU A 80 12.38 -7.52 -0.49
CA LEU A 80 12.59 -6.18 -1.01
C LEU A 80 13.95 -5.62 -0.61
N ILE A 81 14.35 -5.81 0.66
CA ILE A 81 15.65 -5.33 1.15
C ILE A 81 16.79 -5.99 0.38
N GLU A 82 16.69 -7.29 0.10
CA GLU A 82 17.70 -8.00 -0.70
C GLU A 82 17.81 -7.42 -2.12
N GLN A 83 16.67 -7.15 -2.77
CA GLN A 83 16.65 -6.51 -4.10
C GLN A 83 17.22 -5.08 -4.08
N MET A 84 16.92 -4.32 -3.03
CA MET A 84 17.35 -2.92 -2.90
C MET A 84 18.84 -2.78 -2.61
N THR A 85 19.39 -3.70 -1.81
CA THR A 85 20.73 -3.55 -1.22
C THR A 85 21.77 -4.48 -1.83
N GLY A 86 21.36 -5.57 -2.47
CA GLY A 86 22.25 -6.66 -2.88
C GLY A 86 22.86 -7.42 -1.70
N ARG A 87 22.34 -7.23 -0.47
CA ARG A 87 22.76 -7.91 0.75
C ARG A 87 21.65 -8.82 1.26
N PRO A 88 21.98 -10.02 1.76
CA PRO A 88 20.99 -10.93 2.30
C PRO A 88 20.39 -10.40 3.61
N ALA A 89 19.14 -10.74 3.91
CA ALA A 89 18.45 -10.32 5.13
C ALA A 89 18.53 -11.37 6.25
N ILE A 90 18.66 -10.93 7.50
CA ILE A 90 18.66 -11.78 8.69
C ILE A 90 17.63 -11.31 9.71
N VAL A 91 17.08 -12.23 10.50
CA VAL A 91 16.25 -11.89 11.65
C VAL A 91 17.09 -11.14 12.69
N ALA A 92 16.65 -9.95 13.05
CA ALA A 92 17.39 -9.07 13.94
C ALA A 92 17.46 -9.59 15.38
N ASN A 93 18.63 -9.43 16.01
CA ASN A 93 18.70 -9.31 17.47
C ASN A 93 18.15 -7.93 17.86
N ARG A 94 16.93 -7.88 18.39
CA ARG A 94 16.18 -6.64 18.68
C ARG A 94 16.80 -5.74 19.77
N LYS A 95 17.90 -6.17 20.38
CA LYS A 95 18.76 -5.35 21.27
C LYS A 95 19.74 -4.44 20.52
N ASN A 96 19.92 -4.67 19.22
CA ASN A 96 20.79 -3.90 18.34
C ASN A 96 19.96 -3.14 17.30
N PRO A 97 20.55 -2.12 16.63
CA PRO A 97 19.89 -1.41 15.53
C PRO A 97 19.39 -2.35 14.44
N HIS A 98 18.14 -2.17 14.01
CA HIS A 98 17.51 -3.01 12.98
C HIS A 98 16.34 -2.31 12.29
N TYR A 99 15.96 -2.80 11.12
CA TYR A 99 14.87 -2.21 10.34
C TYR A 99 13.52 -2.88 10.59
N LEU A 100 12.47 -2.06 10.51
CA LEU A 100 11.07 -2.44 10.56
C LEU A 100 10.37 -1.85 9.33
N VAL A 101 10.08 -2.68 8.32
CA VAL A 101 9.87 -2.21 6.94
C VAL A 101 8.41 -2.36 6.50
N ILE A 102 7.95 -3.57 6.18
CA ILE A 102 6.58 -3.82 5.68
C ILE A 102 5.73 -4.50 6.76
N GLY A 103 4.46 -4.09 6.85
CA GLY A 103 3.43 -4.75 7.65
C GLY A 103 2.91 -3.96 8.85
N SER A 104 1.88 -4.51 9.50
CA SER A 104 1.31 -3.97 10.76
C SER A 104 2.12 -4.48 11.95
N ILE A 105 3.34 -4.00 12.10
CA ILE A 105 4.31 -4.52 13.08
C ILE A 105 4.95 -3.44 13.96
N VAL A 106 4.47 -2.18 13.92
CA VAL A 106 5.02 -1.08 14.72
C VAL A 106 5.02 -1.40 16.23
N SER A 107 4.08 -2.20 16.75
CA SER A 107 4.09 -2.66 18.14
C SER A 107 5.22 -3.64 18.49
N GLN A 108 6.00 -4.08 17.51
CA GLN A 108 7.22 -4.85 17.72
C GLN A 108 8.48 -3.97 17.73
N SER A 109 8.33 -2.65 17.59
CA SER A 109 9.45 -1.74 17.69
C SER A 109 10.14 -1.85 19.06
N THR A 110 11.44 -1.61 19.06
CA THR A 110 12.23 -1.31 20.25
C THR A 110 12.88 0.05 20.04
N ASP A 111 13.54 0.58 21.06
CA ASP A 111 14.33 1.82 20.95
C ASP A 111 15.49 1.71 19.93
N GLN A 112 15.77 0.51 19.42
CA GLN A 112 16.76 0.24 18.38
C GLN A 112 16.14 0.10 16.98
N SER A 113 14.82 0.17 16.86
CA SER A 113 14.13 0.02 15.58
C SER A 113 14.23 1.29 14.73
N ILE A 114 14.51 1.10 13.44
CA ILE A 114 14.36 2.10 12.40
C ILE A 114 13.17 1.70 11.54
N VAL A 115 12.08 2.46 11.66
CA VAL A 115 10.81 2.20 11.00
C VAL A 115 10.76 2.94 9.66
N TRP A 116 10.55 2.19 8.58
CA TRP A 116 10.40 2.71 7.22
C TRP A 116 9.17 2.09 6.57
N GLY A 117 8.02 2.75 6.74
CA GLY A 117 6.77 2.45 6.04
C GLY A 117 5.86 1.41 6.73
N ALA A 118 6.29 0.82 7.86
CA ALA A 118 5.43 -0.05 8.65
C ALA A 118 4.23 0.70 9.24
N GLY A 119 3.16 -0.04 9.53
CA GLY A 119 1.92 0.50 10.08
C GLY A 119 1.55 -0.09 11.44
N VAL A 120 0.49 0.47 12.02
CA VAL A 120 -0.18 -0.09 13.20
C VAL A 120 -1.43 -0.90 12.80
N TYR A 121 -1.99 -1.65 13.73
CA TYR A 121 -3.32 -2.25 13.65
C TYR A 121 -4.43 -1.28 14.06
N GLY A 122 -4.09 -0.19 14.76
CA GLY A 122 -5.03 0.81 15.26
C GLY A 122 -5.48 0.54 16.69
N THR A 123 -5.21 -0.65 17.23
CA THR A 123 -5.59 -1.08 18.59
C THR A 123 -4.46 -0.94 19.60
N GLU A 124 -3.26 -0.61 19.15
CA GLU A 124 -2.07 -0.45 20.00
C GLU A 124 -2.32 0.60 21.08
N ARG A 125 -1.79 0.32 22.27
CA ARG A 125 -1.65 1.27 23.37
C ARG A 125 -0.27 1.91 23.35
N GLU A 126 -0.11 2.98 24.11
CA GLU A 126 1.15 3.74 24.17
C GLU A 126 2.32 2.90 24.70
N ASP A 127 2.08 2.03 25.67
CA ASP A 127 3.07 1.12 26.26
C ASP A 127 3.52 -0.01 25.32
N GLU A 128 2.82 -0.20 24.20
CA GLU A 128 3.10 -1.24 23.21
C GLU A 128 3.98 -0.74 22.06
N VAL A 129 4.36 0.54 22.04
CA VAL A 129 5.20 1.13 20.99
C VAL A 129 6.43 1.79 21.62
N ALA A 130 7.60 1.53 21.05
CA ALA A 130 8.83 2.12 21.52
C ALA A 130 8.88 3.63 21.22
N LYS A 131 9.04 4.44 22.27
CA LYS A 131 9.04 5.91 22.18
C LYS A 131 10.29 6.46 21.48
N ASN A 132 11.42 5.76 21.59
CA ASN A 132 12.70 6.20 21.02
C ASN A 132 13.04 5.51 19.70
N ALA A 133 12.13 4.73 19.12
CA ALA A 133 12.32 4.20 17.78
C ALA A 133 12.44 5.34 16.76
N SER A 134 13.30 5.16 15.75
CA SER A 134 13.48 6.13 14.69
C SER A 134 12.44 5.91 13.60
N PHE A 135 11.63 6.92 13.27
CA PHE A 135 10.64 6.85 12.20
C PHE A 135 11.09 7.70 11.01
N THR A 136 11.20 7.06 9.85
CA THR A 136 11.56 7.73 8.59
C THR A 136 10.37 7.86 7.65
N ALA A 137 9.47 6.88 7.69
CA ALA A 137 8.16 6.89 7.04
C ALA A 137 7.23 5.93 7.79
N VAL A 138 5.93 6.07 7.61
CA VAL A 138 4.92 5.10 8.08
C VAL A 138 3.93 4.78 6.97
N ARG A 139 3.15 3.71 7.11
CA ARG A 139 2.26 3.25 6.03
C ARG A 139 1.29 4.33 5.54
N GLY A 140 0.74 5.13 6.46
CA GLY A 140 -0.24 6.14 6.13
C GLY A 140 -0.54 7.13 7.25
N PRO A 141 -1.41 8.12 6.95
CA PRO A 141 -1.69 9.24 7.84
C PRO A 141 -2.41 8.83 9.12
N LEU A 142 -3.17 7.72 9.14
CA LEU A 142 -3.84 7.27 10.36
C LEU A 142 -2.83 6.66 11.33
N THR A 143 -1.85 5.91 10.83
CA THR A 143 -0.71 5.43 11.63
C THR A 143 0.02 6.62 12.24
N ARG A 144 0.39 7.62 11.42
CA ARG A 144 1.08 8.82 11.92
C ARG A 144 0.25 9.56 12.98
N ALA A 145 -1.04 9.77 12.73
CA ALA A 145 -1.91 10.47 13.67
C ALA A 145 -1.98 9.76 15.03
N LYS A 146 -2.06 8.42 15.04
CA LYS A 146 -2.06 7.64 16.29
C LYS A 146 -0.74 7.77 17.06
N LEU A 147 0.40 7.78 16.37
CA LEU A 147 1.72 7.86 16.98
C LEU A 147 2.09 9.29 17.44
N SER A 148 1.83 10.30 16.62
CA SER A 148 2.34 11.67 16.82
C SER A 148 1.40 12.65 17.49
N ALA A 149 0.09 12.41 17.50
CA ALA A 149 -0.82 13.37 18.13
C ALA A 149 -0.46 13.57 19.61
N ALA A 150 -0.67 14.79 20.13
CA ALA A 150 -0.47 15.10 21.54
C ALA A 150 -1.38 14.28 22.48
N ARG A 151 -2.54 13.81 21.96
CA ARG A 151 -3.42 12.82 22.60
C ARG A 151 -3.20 11.39 22.08
N GLY A 152 -2.25 11.21 21.17
CA GLY A 152 -1.70 9.92 20.73
C GLY A 152 -0.54 9.55 21.66
N PHE A 153 0.61 9.18 21.10
CA PHE A 153 1.78 8.75 21.89
C PHE A 153 2.89 9.81 22.00
N GLY A 154 2.73 10.97 21.33
CA GLY A 154 3.74 12.03 21.32
C GLY A 154 5.06 11.65 20.65
N ILE A 155 5.07 10.63 19.80
CA ILE A 155 6.28 10.16 19.10
C ILE A 155 6.48 11.01 17.84
N PRO A 156 7.67 11.59 17.61
CA PRO A 156 7.98 12.31 16.38
C PRO A 156 7.92 11.35 15.18
N VAL A 157 6.97 11.57 14.26
CA VAL A 157 6.86 10.80 13.01
C VAL A 157 6.73 11.78 11.83
N PRO A 158 7.59 11.66 10.81
CA PRO A 158 7.57 12.56 9.66
C PRO A 158 6.32 12.36 8.82
N GLU A 159 5.97 13.39 8.04
CA GLU A 159 4.85 13.34 7.09
C GLU A 159 5.24 12.65 5.78
N VAL A 160 5.82 11.45 5.89
CA VAL A 160 6.17 10.60 4.75
C VAL A 160 5.41 9.30 4.85
N TYR A 161 4.64 9.00 3.79
CA TYR A 161 3.69 7.90 3.79
C TYR A 161 3.97 6.90 2.68
N GLY A 162 3.74 5.63 2.97
CA GLY A 162 3.74 4.56 1.98
C GLY A 162 4.15 3.23 2.58
N ASP A 163 3.48 2.16 2.15
CA ASP A 163 3.96 0.81 2.39
C ASP A 163 5.08 0.49 1.38
N PRO A 164 6.28 0.05 1.78
CA PRO A 164 7.36 -0.27 0.85
C PRO A 164 7.01 -1.39 -0.13
N ALA A 165 5.96 -2.19 0.13
CA ALA A 165 5.43 -3.13 -0.85
C ALA A 165 4.94 -2.44 -2.16
N LEU A 166 4.71 -1.13 -2.16
CA LEU A 166 4.43 -0.35 -3.37
C LEU A 166 5.64 -0.27 -4.32
N LEU A 167 6.87 -0.45 -3.82
CA LEU A 167 8.10 -0.36 -4.60
C LEU A 167 8.44 -1.63 -5.39
N LEU A 168 7.75 -2.76 -5.13
CA LEU A 168 7.97 -4.05 -5.80
C LEU A 168 8.15 -3.95 -7.33
N PRO A 169 7.27 -3.25 -8.08
CA PRO A 169 7.39 -3.16 -9.54
C PRO A 169 8.63 -2.42 -10.06
N LEU A 170 9.36 -1.71 -9.19
CA LEU A 170 10.64 -1.09 -9.53
C LEU A 170 11.79 -2.10 -9.57
N TYR A 171 11.66 -3.21 -8.82
CA TYR A 171 12.69 -4.24 -8.68
C TYR A 171 12.34 -5.53 -9.43
N TYR A 172 11.06 -5.85 -9.54
CA TYR A 172 10.62 -7.08 -10.21
C TYR A 172 9.36 -6.81 -11.02
N ARG A 173 9.46 -6.93 -12.35
CA ARG A 173 8.31 -6.69 -13.25
C ARG A 173 8.35 -7.64 -14.45
N PRO A 174 8.14 -8.95 -14.23
CA PRO A 174 8.17 -9.92 -15.32
C PRO A 174 7.04 -9.65 -16.32
N GLU A 175 7.29 -9.95 -17.59
CA GLU A 175 6.21 -10.04 -18.58
C GLU A 175 5.46 -11.35 -18.38
N VAL A 176 4.20 -11.27 -17.94
CA VAL A 176 3.35 -12.44 -17.68
C VAL A 176 2.09 -12.34 -18.54
N PRO A 177 1.77 -13.37 -19.35
CA PRO A 177 0.51 -13.43 -20.08
C PRO A 177 -0.68 -13.51 -19.12
N VAL A 178 -1.69 -12.68 -19.37
CA VAL A 178 -2.94 -12.74 -18.62
C VAL A 178 -3.76 -13.94 -19.10
N THR A 179 -4.00 -14.89 -18.20
CA THR A 179 -4.64 -16.18 -18.48
C THR A 179 -5.95 -16.37 -17.71
N HIS A 180 -6.22 -15.52 -16.72
CA HIS A 180 -7.42 -15.60 -15.87
C HIS A 180 -8.13 -14.24 -15.81
N GLU A 181 -9.47 -14.27 -15.75
CA GLU A 181 -10.27 -13.05 -15.56
C GLU A 181 -10.13 -12.55 -14.12
N TYR A 182 -10.16 -13.47 -13.15
CA TYR A 182 -10.07 -13.14 -11.73
C TYR A 182 -9.00 -13.98 -11.03
N GLY A 183 -8.25 -13.33 -10.14
CA GLY A 183 -7.47 -13.99 -9.09
C GLY A 183 -8.14 -13.79 -7.75
N VAL A 184 -8.38 -14.88 -7.01
CA VAL A 184 -8.87 -14.84 -5.63
C VAL A 184 -7.72 -15.23 -4.71
N VAL A 185 -7.26 -14.27 -3.92
CA VAL A 185 -6.17 -14.48 -2.96
C VAL A 185 -6.74 -14.99 -1.64
N VAL A 186 -6.19 -16.10 -1.16
CA VAL A 186 -6.50 -16.67 0.15
C VAL A 186 -5.28 -16.63 1.07
N ARG A 187 -5.50 -16.30 2.35
CA ARG A 187 -4.46 -16.35 3.38
C ARG A 187 -4.42 -17.72 4.05
N TRP A 188 -3.31 -18.04 4.71
CA TRP A 188 -3.14 -19.29 5.47
C TRP A 188 -4.24 -19.54 6.53
N SER A 189 -4.83 -18.46 7.08
CA SER A 189 -5.91 -18.53 8.07
C SER A 189 -7.29 -18.80 7.47
N GLU A 190 -7.44 -18.74 6.14
CA GLU A 190 -8.71 -18.83 5.42
C GLU A 190 -8.90 -20.22 4.78
N ARG A 191 -8.64 -21.27 5.58
CA ARG A 191 -8.65 -22.67 5.12
C ARG A 191 -9.94 -23.09 4.40
N LYS A 192 -11.10 -22.58 4.85
CA LYS A 192 -12.39 -22.85 4.20
C LYS A 192 -12.41 -22.36 2.75
N TRP A 193 -11.81 -21.20 2.48
CA TRP A 193 -11.76 -20.62 1.14
C TRP A 193 -10.69 -21.29 0.28
N ALA A 194 -9.57 -21.72 0.87
CA ALA A 194 -8.56 -22.52 0.18
C ALA A 194 -9.10 -23.85 -0.34
N ASN A 195 -10.07 -24.45 0.37
CA ASN A 195 -10.74 -25.69 -0.03
C ASN A 195 -11.97 -25.47 -0.94
N GLY A 196 -12.25 -24.23 -1.35
CA GLY A 196 -13.36 -23.93 -2.25
C GLY A 196 -13.10 -24.43 -3.68
N THR A 197 -14.17 -24.59 -4.45
CA THR A 197 -14.09 -24.95 -5.87
C THR A 197 -14.01 -23.69 -6.72
N TYR A 198 -12.95 -23.53 -7.52
CA TYR A 198 -12.75 -22.38 -8.41
C TYR A 198 -12.95 -22.80 -9.86
N GLY A 199 -13.92 -22.18 -10.52
CA GLY A 199 -14.31 -22.51 -11.89
C GLY A 199 -13.41 -21.88 -12.96
N PRO A 200 -13.69 -22.15 -14.25
CA PRO A 200 -12.93 -21.61 -15.37
C PRO A 200 -12.78 -20.09 -15.32
N GLY A 201 -11.58 -19.60 -15.63
CA GLY A 201 -11.26 -18.17 -15.62
C GLY A 201 -11.00 -17.57 -14.24
N VAL A 202 -11.08 -18.36 -13.16
CA VAL A 202 -10.78 -17.93 -11.78
C VAL A 202 -9.57 -18.68 -11.25
N LYS A 203 -8.52 -17.96 -10.86
CA LYS A 203 -7.31 -18.50 -10.24
C LYS A 203 -7.39 -18.37 -8.72
N LEU A 204 -7.18 -19.48 -8.00
CA LEU A 204 -6.88 -19.42 -6.58
C LEU A 204 -5.39 -19.07 -6.39
N ILE A 205 -5.10 -18.06 -5.58
CA ILE A 205 -3.73 -17.61 -5.28
C ILE A 205 -3.49 -17.75 -3.78
N ASP A 206 -2.55 -18.62 -3.40
CA ASP A 206 -2.26 -18.93 -2.00
C ASP A 206 -1.12 -18.07 -1.44
N PHE A 207 -1.44 -17.23 -0.46
CA PHE A 207 -0.47 -16.38 0.25
C PHE A 207 0.27 -17.10 1.39
N SER A 208 0.05 -18.40 1.59
CA SER A 208 0.86 -19.22 2.50
C SER A 208 2.20 -19.65 1.90
N ARG A 209 2.47 -19.31 0.63
CA ARG A 209 3.69 -19.68 -0.09
C ARG A 209 4.87 -18.76 0.26
N SER A 210 6.08 -19.32 0.15
CA SER A 210 7.34 -18.60 0.44
C SER A 210 7.99 -17.94 -0.78
N ASP A 211 7.64 -18.35 -2.00
CA ASP A 211 8.19 -17.78 -3.23
C ASP A 211 7.44 -16.50 -3.62
N VAL A 212 8.02 -15.35 -3.23
CA VAL A 212 7.46 -14.01 -3.49
C VAL A 212 7.26 -13.77 -4.99
N GLU A 213 8.26 -14.10 -5.81
CA GLU A 213 8.22 -13.84 -7.25
C GLU A 213 7.20 -14.72 -7.97
N ALA A 214 7.03 -15.98 -7.56
CA ALA A 214 5.98 -16.84 -8.09
C ALA A 214 4.59 -16.29 -7.77
N VAL A 215 4.35 -15.85 -6.54
CA VAL A 215 3.07 -15.25 -6.16
C VAL A 215 2.81 -13.98 -6.96
N VAL A 216 3.82 -13.14 -7.18
CA VAL A 216 3.69 -11.96 -8.06
C VAL A 216 3.34 -12.36 -9.49
N ARG A 217 3.99 -13.38 -10.07
CA ARG A 217 3.63 -13.89 -11.40
C ARG A 217 2.18 -14.38 -11.46
N GLU A 218 1.68 -15.02 -10.40
CA GLU A 218 0.29 -15.45 -10.33
C GLU A 218 -0.69 -14.27 -10.28
N LEU A 219 -0.38 -13.22 -9.50
CA LEU A 219 -1.17 -11.99 -9.49
C LEU A 219 -1.22 -11.37 -10.89
N LEU A 220 -0.07 -11.23 -11.55
CA LEU A 220 0.05 -10.66 -12.90
C LEU A 220 -0.66 -11.50 -13.99
N SER A 221 -0.87 -12.80 -13.75
CA SER A 221 -1.62 -13.67 -14.66
C SER A 221 -3.14 -13.42 -14.67
N CYS A 222 -3.63 -12.53 -13.79
CA CYS A 222 -5.06 -12.23 -13.61
C CYS A 222 -5.40 -10.80 -14.09
N ARG A 223 -6.59 -10.61 -14.70
CA ARG A 223 -7.07 -9.25 -15.03
C ARG A 223 -7.49 -8.44 -13.81
N LYS A 224 -8.05 -9.10 -12.80
CA LYS A 224 -8.57 -8.48 -11.57
C LYS A 224 -8.24 -9.32 -10.35
N ILE A 225 -7.99 -8.68 -9.21
CA ILE A 225 -7.69 -9.36 -7.94
C ILE A 225 -8.79 -9.12 -6.90
N ILE A 226 -9.22 -10.17 -6.23
CA ILE A 226 -10.11 -10.11 -5.07
C ILE A 226 -9.35 -10.68 -3.88
N THR A 227 -9.28 -9.93 -2.79
CA THR A 227 -8.48 -10.36 -1.64
C THR A 227 -8.94 -9.74 -0.33
N SER A 228 -8.82 -10.51 0.75
CA SER A 228 -8.94 -10.03 2.11
C SER A 228 -7.59 -9.56 2.68
N SER A 229 -6.49 -9.82 1.99
CA SER A 229 -5.14 -9.48 2.43
C SER A 229 -4.83 -8.01 2.14
N LEU A 230 -4.36 -7.26 3.13
CA LEU A 230 -3.89 -5.89 2.92
C LEU A 230 -2.76 -5.85 1.88
N HIS A 231 -1.73 -6.68 2.03
CA HIS A 231 -0.64 -6.75 1.05
C HIS A 231 -1.12 -7.28 -0.32
N GLY A 232 -2.21 -8.06 -0.37
CA GLY A 232 -2.83 -8.42 -1.65
C GLY A 232 -3.36 -7.19 -2.39
N LEU A 233 -3.97 -6.24 -1.67
CA LEU A 233 -4.45 -4.97 -2.24
C LEU A 233 -3.28 -4.06 -2.61
N ILE A 234 -2.30 -3.90 -1.72
CA ILE A 234 -1.13 -3.04 -1.94
C ILE A 234 -0.35 -3.51 -3.17
N VAL A 235 -0.05 -4.80 -3.26
CA VAL A 235 0.70 -5.35 -4.40
C VAL A 235 -0.12 -5.26 -5.69
N ALA A 236 -1.41 -5.58 -5.66
CA ALA A 236 -2.26 -5.41 -6.85
C ALA A 236 -2.27 -3.95 -7.34
N ASP A 237 -2.40 -2.98 -6.43
CA ASP A 237 -2.30 -1.56 -6.77
C ASP A 237 -0.94 -1.17 -7.32
N ALA A 238 0.16 -1.63 -6.71
CA ALA A 238 1.52 -1.33 -7.15
C ALA A 238 1.75 -1.75 -8.62
N TYR A 239 1.26 -2.95 -8.99
CA TYR A 239 1.36 -3.45 -10.37
C TYR A 239 0.27 -2.92 -11.31
N GLY A 240 -0.66 -2.09 -10.82
CA GLY A 240 -1.75 -1.52 -11.61
C GLY A 240 -2.84 -2.54 -12.00
N ILE A 241 -3.05 -3.56 -11.17
CA ILE A 241 -4.11 -4.57 -11.35
C ILE A 241 -5.36 -4.10 -10.62
N PRO A 242 -6.52 -3.92 -11.31
CA PRO A 242 -7.78 -3.58 -10.66
C PRO A 242 -8.11 -4.60 -9.57
N ASN A 243 -8.47 -4.11 -8.39
CA ASN A 243 -8.69 -4.98 -7.24
C ASN A 243 -9.89 -4.58 -6.38
N ALA A 244 -10.40 -5.58 -5.64
CA ALA A 244 -11.53 -5.45 -4.74
C ALA A 244 -11.20 -6.03 -3.35
N TRP A 245 -11.64 -5.32 -2.31
CA TRP A 245 -11.45 -5.71 -0.92
C TRP A 245 -12.53 -6.71 -0.49
N LEU A 246 -12.15 -7.97 -0.32
CA LEU A 246 -13.00 -9.02 0.23
C LEU A 246 -13.08 -8.91 1.76
N ALA A 247 -14.29 -8.82 2.28
CA ALA A 247 -14.56 -8.80 3.72
C ALA A 247 -14.15 -10.13 4.37
N SER A 248 -13.36 -10.06 5.45
CA SER A 248 -12.96 -11.22 6.24
C SER A 248 -12.78 -10.80 7.69
N SER A 249 -13.18 -11.65 8.63
CA SER A 249 -12.96 -11.44 10.07
C SER A 249 -11.60 -11.96 10.56
N SER A 250 -10.87 -12.70 9.71
CA SER A 250 -9.60 -13.31 10.11
C SER A 250 -8.36 -12.40 10.08
N PRO A 251 -8.28 -11.25 9.35
CA PRO A 251 -7.17 -10.33 9.52
C PRO A 251 -7.22 -9.60 10.87
N ARG A 252 -6.07 -9.51 11.55
CA ARG A 252 -5.91 -8.66 12.75
C ARG A 252 -5.96 -7.17 12.39
N GLY A 253 -6.39 -6.36 13.36
CA GLY A 253 -6.49 -4.89 13.30
C GLY A 253 -7.72 -4.33 12.57
N GLY A 254 -8.69 -5.19 12.26
CA GLY A 254 -9.94 -4.77 11.62
C GLY A 254 -9.71 -3.94 10.35
N VAL A 255 -10.51 -2.89 10.19
CA VAL A 255 -10.52 -2.04 9.00
C VAL A 255 -9.45 -0.95 9.00
N PHE A 256 -8.89 -0.59 10.17
CA PHE A 256 -8.00 0.55 10.35
C PHE A 256 -6.83 0.51 9.37
N LYS A 257 -6.11 -0.61 9.31
CA LYS A 257 -4.91 -0.76 8.48
C LYS A 257 -5.18 -0.62 6.97
N TYR A 258 -6.40 -0.94 6.54
CA TYR A 258 -6.81 -0.82 5.14
C TYR A 258 -7.08 0.64 4.80
N TYR A 259 -7.85 1.35 5.62
CA TYR A 259 -8.10 2.78 5.43
C TYR A 259 -6.84 3.62 5.57
N ASP A 260 -5.94 3.24 6.47
CA ASP A 260 -4.62 3.86 6.61
C ASP A 260 -3.81 3.77 5.31
N TYR A 261 -3.77 2.59 4.69
CA TYR A 261 -3.17 2.41 3.37
C TYR A 261 -3.92 3.19 2.28
N PHE A 262 -5.25 3.07 2.19
CA PHE A 262 -5.99 3.74 1.12
C PHE A 262 -5.82 5.27 1.17
N ALA A 263 -5.73 5.84 2.37
CA ALA A 263 -5.44 7.26 2.55
C ALA A 263 -4.03 7.65 2.07
N SER A 264 -3.03 6.76 2.15
CA SER A 264 -1.67 7.06 1.64
C SER A 264 -1.55 6.99 0.12
N VAL A 265 -2.53 6.41 -0.57
CA VAL A 265 -2.57 6.31 -2.04
C VAL A 265 -3.75 7.05 -2.67
N ASN A 266 -4.40 7.93 -1.90
CA ASN A 266 -5.58 8.71 -2.27
C ASN A 266 -6.71 7.88 -2.90
N LYS A 267 -7.02 6.73 -2.30
CA LYS A 267 -8.12 5.86 -2.70
C LYS A 267 -9.11 5.66 -1.58
N PHE A 268 -10.28 5.15 -1.95
CA PHE A 268 -11.27 4.66 -1.01
C PHE A 268 -11.92 3.37 -1.50
N ARG A 269 -12.05 2.39 -0.60
CA ARG A 269 -12.72 1.12 -0.87
C ARG A 269 -13.49 0.67 0.35
N GLN A 270 -14.62 0.02 0.11
CA GLN A 270 -15.39 -0.68 1.14
C GLN A 270 -15.15 -2.19 1.06
N PRO A 271 -15.16 -2.90 2.19
CA PRO A 271 -15.08 -4.35 2.20
C PRO A 271 -16.39 -4.93 1.63
N GLN A 272 -16.26 -5.87 0.71
CA GLN A 272 -17.37 -6.49 -0.01
C GLN A 272 -17.53 -7.95 0.43
N ARG A 273 -18.78 -8.36 0.71
CA ARG A 273 -19.07 -9.70 1.23
C ARG A 273 -19.18 -10.71 0.10
N PHE A 274 -18.46 -11.80 0.24
CA PHE A 274 -18.56 -12.97 -0.62
C PHE A 274 -18.00 -14.15 0.16
N ASP A 275 -18.65 -15.32 0.09
CA ASP A 275 -18.10 -16.55 0.69
C ASP A 275 -17.66 -17.52 -0.43
N PRO A 276 -16.34 -17.67 -0.65
CA PRO A 276 -15.79 -18.65 -1.58
C PRO A 276 -16.12 -20.11 -1.25
N SER A 277 -16.53 -20.42 -0.01
CA SER A 277 -16.79 -21.80 0.44
C SER A 277 -18.24 -22.26 0.29
N ASP A 278 -19.18 -21.34 0.07
CA ASP A 278 -20.62 -21.63 -0.03
C ASP A 278 -20.99 -22.46 -1.28
N ARG A 279 -20.41 -22.12 -2.42
CA ARG A 279 -20.64 -22.78 -3.73
C ARG A 279 -19.48 -22.47 -4.68
N PRO A 280 -19.35 -23.19 -5.82
CA PRO A 280 -18.26 -22.97 -6.77
C PRO A 280 -18.10 -21.50 -7.19
N VAL A 281 -16.90 -20.97 -7.05
CA VAL A 281 -16.52 -19.60 -7.40
C VAL A 281 -16.39 -19.51 -8.91
N THR A 282 -17.34 -18.83 -9.56
CA THR A 282 -17.34 -18.64 -11.01
C THR A 282 -17.08 -17.18 -11.36
N ALA A 283 -16.53 -16.92 -12.55
CA ALA A 283 -16.31 -15.57 -13.05
C ALA A 283 -17.60 -14.73 -13.03
N GLU A 284 -18.75 -15.33 -13.34
CA GLU A 284 -20.05 -14.64 -13.32
C GLU A 284 -20.43 -14.20 -11.91
N ARG A 285 -20.28 -15.08 -10.90
CA ARG A 285 -20.57 -14.71 -9.51
C ARG A 285 -19.67 -13.57 -9.04
N LEU A 286 -18.38 -13.63 -9.36
CA LEU A 286 -17.43 -12.57 -9.00
C LEU A 286 -17.79 -11.24 -9.67
N ARG A 287 -18.13 -11.27 -10.97
CA ARG A 287 -18.58 -10.10 -11.73
C ARG A 287 -19.80 -9.43 -11.12
N THR A 288 -20.78 -10.21 -10.64
CA THR A 288 -22.01 -9.68 -10.05
C THR A 288 -21.86 -9.28 -8.58
N SER A 289 -20.86 -9.81 -7.88
CA SER A 289 -20.68 -9.59 -6.43
C SER A 289 -19.68 -8.48 -6.09
N PHE A 290 -18.80 -8.10 -7.02
CA PHE A 290 -17.72 -7.15 -6.75
C PHE A 290 -17.73 -5.92 -7.66
N ALA A 291 -17.65 -4.75 -7.04
CA ALA A 291 -17.17 -3.53 -7.65
C ALA A 291 -15.64 -3.47 -7.54
N PHE A 292 -14.98 -3.08 -8.64
CA PHE A 292 -13.53 -2.94 -8.71
C PHE A 292 -13.15 -1.47 -8.76
N SER A 293 -12.05 -1.13 -8.11
CA SER A 293 -11.42 0.18 -8.25
C SER A 293 -10.51 0.14 -9.48
N GLU A 294 -10.92 0.81 -10.56
CA GLU A 294 -10.14 0.92 -11.80
C GLU A 294 -9.19 2.13 -11.81
N GLU A 295 -9.36 3.06 -10.86
CA GLU A 295 -8.49 4.22 -10.70
C GLU A 295 -7.05 3.79 -10.39
N SER A 296 -6.07 4.51 -10.93
CA SER A 296 -4.67 4.34 -10.51
C SER A 296 -4.47 4.88 -9.09
N ILE A 297 -3.45 4.38 -8.39
CA ILE A 297 -3.01 5.04 -7.16
C ILE A 297 -2.37 6.38 -7.47
N ASP A 298 -2.51 7.33 -6.55
CA ASP A 298 -1.72 8.55 -6.49
C ASP A 298 -0.64 8.34 -5.43
N PHE A 299 0.60 8.13 -5.86
CA PHE A 299 1.69 7.75 -4.97
C PHE A 299 3.04 8.28 -5.45
N ASP A 300 3.72 9.02 -4.58
CA ASP A 300 5.07 9.52 -4.82
C ASP A 300 6.13 8.52 -4.34
N TYR A 301 6.61 7.70 -5.29
CA TYR A 301 7.70 6.75 -5.04
C TYR A 301 8.98 7.42 -4.53
N ARG A 302 9.28 8.66 -4.96
CA ARG A 302 10.52 9.35 -4.59
C ARG A 302 10.49 9.80 -3.14
N ALA A 303 9.35 10.27 -2.64
CA ALA A 303 9.21 10.62 -1.23
C ALA A 303 9.53 9.41 -0.32
N LEU A 304 9.02 8.22 -0.68
CA LEU A 304 9.29 7.01 0.09
C LEU A 304 10.75 6.52 -0.04
N LEU A 305 11.34 6.60 -1.25
CA LEU A 305 12.75 6.27 -1.50
C LEU A 305 13.70 7.24 -0.78
N ASP A 306 13.39 8.54 -0.74
CA ASP A 306 14.17 9.57 -0.04
C ASP A 306 14.16 9.37 1.47
N ALA A 307 13.09 8.80 2.00
CA ALA A 307 12.98 8.44 3.41
C ALA A 307 13.58 7.07 3.74
N ALA A 308 14.01 6.28 2.75
CA ALA A 308 14.60 4.98 3.04
C ALA A 308 15.93 5.18 3.80
N PRO A 309 16.09 4.59 5.00
CA PRO A 309 17.23 4.87 5.89
C PRO A 309 18.58 4.35 5.38
N PHE A 310 18.58 3.64 4.26
CA PHE A 310 19.75 3.03 3.64
C PHE A 310 19.93 3.42 2.17
N LEU A 311 19.17 4.42 1.68
CA LEU A 311 19.34 4.97 0.33
C LEU A 311 19.75 6.43 0.38
N ARG A 312 20.56 6.83 -0.60
CA ARG A 312 20.95 8.22 -0.83
C ARG A 312 20.83 8.57 -2.31
N ARG A 313 20.39 9.79 -2.62
CA ARG A 313 20.45 10.31 -3.99
C ARG A 313 21.90 10.58 -4.41
N LYS A 314 22.31 10.06 -5.57
CA LYS A 314 23.58 10.37 -6.22
C LYS A 314 23.66 11.87 -6.49
N GLY A 315 24.82 12.48 -6.22
CA GLY A 315 25.08 13.89 -6.53
C GLY A 315 24.53 14.93 -5.56
N ARG A 316 23.84 14.56 -4.47
CA ARG A 316 23.58 15.46 -3.33
C ARG A 316 24.61 15.23 -2.22
N SER A 317 25.55 16.17 -2.02
CA SER A 317 26.27 16.27 -0.75
C SER A 317 25.28 16.68 0.35
N ARG A 318 25.45 16.22 1.59
CA ARG A 318 24.61 16.60 2.75
C ARG A 318 24.37 18.11 2.74
N SER A 319 23.19 18.56 2.31
CA SER A 319 22.79 19.95 2.50
C SER A 319 22.34 20.09 3.95
N GLU A 320 22.98 21.00 4.67
CA GLU A 320 22.61 21.45 6.02
C GLU A 320 21.10 21.68 6.18
N PRO A 321 20.55 21.51 7.40
CA PRO A 321 19.13 21.71 7.65
C PRO A 321 18.72 23.13 7.23
N ARG A 322 17.70 23.23 6.37
CA ARG A 322 17.07 24.51 6.06
C ARG A 322 16.55 25.14 7.37
N PRO A 323 16.84 26.43 7.65
CA PRO A 323 16.26 27.10 8.79
C PRO A 323 14.74 27.13 8.63
N ALA A 324 14.03 26.85 9.73
CA ALA A 324 12.58 26.95 9.78
C ALA A 324 12.16 28.37 9.40
N THR A 325 11.41 28.51 8.32
CA THR A 325 10.76 29.78 7.99
C THR A 325 9.63 29.99 9.00
N SER A 326 9.86 30.92 9.93
CA SER A 326 8.83 31.50 10.77
C SER A 326 7.90 32.38 9.92
N SER A 327 6.63 32.01 9.83
CA SER A 327 5.51 32.90 9.54
C SER A 327 4.22 32.22 9.98
#